data_AF-A0A8T7HW37-F1
#
_entry.id   AF-A0A8T7HW37-F1
#
_cell.length_a   1.000
_cell.length_b   1.000
_cell.length_c   1.000
_cell.angle_alpha   90.00
_cell.angle_beta   90.00
_cell.angle_gamma   90.00
#
_symmetry.space_group_name_H-M   'P 1'
#
loop_
_entity.id
_entity.type
_entity.pdbx_description
1 polymer ?
#
loop_
_entity_poly.entity_id
_entity_poly.type
_entity_poly.pdbx_seq_one_letter_code
_entity_poly.pdbx_strand_id
1 'polypeptide(L)'
;FLLRKNGHDTEDSSYLLFYHPDKVMDSVFLFHTQLVKVECDVIAAEALFRKALQCLKESMPQASKECGYCQYRERKFDATLLDY
;
A
#
# COMPACT_ATOMS: atom_id res chain seq x y z
N PHE A 1 13.39 8.25 -11.46
CA PHE A 1 13.40 7.62 -12.80
C PHE A 1 13.25 8.64 -13.93
N LEU A 2 12.18 9.45 -13.97
CA LEU A 2 11.98 10.44 -15.04
C LEU A 2 13.07 11.53 -15.05
N LEU A 3 13.34 12.16 -13.91
CA LEU A 3 14.35 13.22 -13.79
C LEU A 3 15.76 12.70 -14.14
N ARG A 4 16.18 11.58 -13.53
CA ARG A 4 17.44 10.89 -13.88
C ARG A 4 17.54 10.51 -15.36
N LYS A 5 16.45 10.04 -15.98
CA LYS A 5 16.41 9.74 -17.42
C LYS A 5 16.55 10.97 -18.31
N ASN A 6 16.27 12.16 -17.79
CA ASN A 6 16.45 13.43 -18.49
C ASN A 6 17.75 14.14 -18.08
N GLY A 7 18.70 13.42 -17.44
CA GLY A 7 20.02 13.96 -17.09
C GLY A 7 20.06 14.79 -15.81
N HIS A 8 19.02 14.71 -14.97
CA HIS A 8 19.01 15.38 -13.67
C HIS A 8 19.41 14.44 -12.54
N ASP A 9 20.30 14.90 -11.68
CA ASP A 9 20.59 14.21 -10.43
C ASP A 9 19.38 14.27 -9.51
N THR A 10 19.11 13.15 -8.82
CA THR A 10 18.13 13.11 -7.75
C THR A 10 18.72 12.37 -6.57
N GLU A 11 18.29 12.74 -5.37
CA GLU A 11 18.69 12.06 -4.13
C GLU A 11 18.04 10.66 -4.05
N ASP A 12 18.74 9.69 -3.44
CA ASP A 12 18.22 8.34 -3.17
C ASP A 12 17.53 8.25 -1.81
N SER A 13 17.00 9.37 -1.32
CA SER A 13 16.26 9.42 -0.06
C SER A 13 15.13 10.44 -0.13
N SER A 14 14.11 10.20 0.68
CA SER A 14 12.94 11.06 0.83
C SER A 14 12.66 11.32 2.30
N TYR A 15 11.88 12.34 2.59
CA TYR A 15 11.45 12.67 3.94
C TYR A 15 9.96 12.47 4.07
N LEU A 16 9.56 11.73 5.10
CA LEU A 16 8.18 11.62 5.53
C LEU A 16 7.97 12.53 6.74
N LEU A 17 7.04 13.47 6.60
CA LEU A 17 6.65 14.39 7.65
C LEU A 17 5.31 13.95 8.23
N PHE A 18 5.34 13.40 9.42
CA PHE A 18 4.15 12.97 10.14
C PHE A 18 3.70 14.05 11.10
N TYR A 19 2.41 14.35 11.06
CA TYR A 19 1.72 15.16 12.06
C TYR A 19 0.74 14.25 12.79
N HIS A 20 0.99 14.00 14.08
CA HIS A 20 0.04 13.31 14.93
C HIS A 20 -0.43 14.23 16.05
N PRO A 21 -1.73 14.25 16.37
CA PRO A 21 -2.24 15.06 17.46
C PRO A 21 -1.62 14.59 18.77
N ASP A 22 -1.02 15.50 19.51
CA ASP A 22 -0.49 15.26 20.86
C ASP A 22 -1.56 15.63 21.89
N LYS A 23 -2.05 16.87 21.83
CA LYS A 23 -3.10 17.38 22.72
C LYS A 23 -4.10 18.23 21.97
N VAL A 24 -5.35 18.15 22.41
CA VAL A 24 -6.42 19.05 21.98
C VAL A 24 -6.74 19.96 23.17
N MET A 25 -6.63 21.27 22.97
CA MET A 25 -6.98 22.28 23.96
C MET A 25 -8.01 23.22 23.35
N ASP A 26 -9.21 23.31 23.92
CA ASP A 26 -10.31 24.13 23.43
C ASP A 26 -10.50 24.01 21.90
N SER A 27 -10.01 25.00 21.14
CA SER A 27 -10.07 25.06 19.66
C SER A 27 -8.71 24.90 18.96
N VAL A 28 -7.67 24.50 19.69
CA VAL A 28 -6.29 24.38 19.21
C VAL A 28 -5.83 22.93 19.28
N PHE A 29 -5.32 22.44 18.16
CA PHE A 29 -4.65 21.14 18.06
C PHE A 29 -3.14 21.34 18.14
N LEU A 30 -2.52 20.78 19.17
CA LEU A 30 -1.08 20.66 19.26
C LEU A 30 -0.66 19.38 18.53
N PHE A 31 0.03 19.53 17.42
CA PHE A 31 0.58 18.41 16.66
C PHE A 31 2.03 18.17 17.05
N HIS A 32 2.35 16.92 17.37
CA HIS A 32 3.72 16.47 17.35
C HIS A 32 4.12 16.21 15.90
N THR A 33 5.29 16.73 15.54
CA THR A 33 5.84 16.62 14.19
C THR A 33 7.02 15.67 14.22
N GLN A 34 6.95 14.61 13.44
CA GLN A 34 8.04 13.65 13.29
C GLN A 34 8.52 13.64 11.84
N LEU A 35 9.81 13.93 11.65
CA LEU A 35 10.48 13.85 10.36
C LEU A 35 11.26 12.54 10.29
N VAL A 36 10.95 11.70 9.30
CA VAL A 36 11.63 10.42 9.06
C VAL A 36 12.30 10.47 7.70
N LYS A 37 13.61 10.23 7.65
CA LYS A 37 14.34 10.03 6.40
C LYS A 37 14.17 8.57 5.96
N VAL A 38 13.82 8.36 4.70
CA VAL A 38 13.61 7.04 4.11
C VAL A 38 14.51 6.90 2.88
N GLU A 39 15.37 5.89 2.91
CA GLU A 39 16.18 5.52 1.75
C GLU A 39 15.28 4.93 0.65
N CYS A 40 15.54 5.32 -0.59
CA CYS A 40 14.69 5.07 -1.74
C CYS A 40 15.49 4.37 -2.84
N ASP A 41 15.19 3.10 -3.08
CA ASP A 41 15.71 2.34 -4.22
C ASP A 41 14.67 2.27 -5.34
N VAL A 42 14.84 3.12 -6.35
CA VAL A 42 13.92 3.23 -7.48
C VAL A 42 13.93 1.95 -8.34
N ILE A 43 15.06 1.24 -8.42
CA ILE A 43 15.17 0.00 -9.21
C ILE A 43 14.40 -1.12 -8.50
N ALA A 44 14.57 -1.25 -7.18
CA ALA A 44 13.81 -2.20 -6.38
C ALA A 44 12.30 -1.90 -6.43
N ALA A 45 11.91 -0.63 -6.35
CA ALA A 45 10.52 -0.22 -6.46
C ALA A 45 9.90 -0.59 -7.81
N GLU A 46 10.60 -0.34 -8.92
CA GLU A 46 10.13 -0.74 -10.25
C GLU A 46 10.00 -2.26 -10.38
N ALA A 47 10.98 -3.02 -9.89
CA ALA A 47 10.95 -4.48 -9.91
C ALA A 47 9.76 -5.03 -9.11
N LEU A 48 9.51 -4.50 -7.91
CA LEU A 48 8.37 -4.88 -7.08
C LEU A 48 7.04 -4.56 -7.77
N PHE A 49 6.91 -3.37 -8.37
CA PHE A 49 5.72 -2.97 -9.09
C PHE A 49 5.42 -3.89 -10.28
N ARG A 50 6.45 -4.25 -11.06
CA ARG A 50 6.32 -5.21 -12.17
C ARG A 50 5.87 -6.59 -11.69
N LYS A 51 6.41 -7.09 -10.57
CA LYS A 51 5.98 -8.35 -9.96
C LYS A 51 4.51 -8.31 -9.53
N ALA A 52 4.06 -7.21 -8.93
CA ALA A 52 2.66 -7.04 -8.54
C ALA A 52 1.74 -7.06 -9.77
N LEU A 53 2.10 -6.35 -10.84
CA LEU A 53 1.34 -6.38 -12.10
C LEU A 53 1.29 -7.78 -12.73
N GLN A 54 2.38 -8.54 -12.66
CA GLN A 54 2.39 -9.92 -13.13
C GLN A 54 1.42 -10.79 -12.32
N CYS A 55 1.51 -10.72 -10.99
CA CYS A 55 0.62 -11.43 -10.07
C CYS A 55 -0.87 -11.15 -10.37
N LEU A 56 -1.22 -9.90 -10.67
CA LEU A 56 -2.60 -9.51 -10.99
C LEU A 56 -3.09 -9.99 -12.37
N LYS A 57 -2.18 -10.31 -13.29
CA LYS A 57 -2.52 -10.81 -14.64
C LYS A 57 -2.70 -12.33 -14.67
N GLU A 58 -2.13 -13.03 -13.70
CA GLU A 58 -2.28 -14.48 -13.57
C GLU A 58 -3.72 -14.83 -13.19
N SER A 59 -4.13 -16.06 -13.51
CA SER A 59 -5.45 -16.55 -13.10
C SER A 59 -5.55 -16.56 -11.58
N MET A 60 -6.71 -16.15 -11.06
CA MET A 60 -7.00 -16.23 -9.64
C MET A 60 -6.69 -17.65 -9.11
N PRO A 61 -5.86 -17.80 -8.07
CA PRO A 61 -5.54 -19.11 -7.53
C PRO A 61 -6.79 -19.76 -6.92
N GLN A 62 -6.79 -21.09 -6.92
CA GLN A 62 -7.84 -21.87 -6.26
C GLN A 62 -7.84 -21.56 -4.76
N ALA A 63 -9.03 -21.48 -4.17
CA ALA A 63 -9.16 -21.26 -2.73
C ALA A 63 -8.51 -22.41 -1.95
N SER A 64 -7.75 -22.06 -0.92
CA SER A 64 -7.24 -23.07 0.01
C SER A 64 -8.37 -23.61 0.89
N LYS A 65 -8.41 -24.94 1.05
CA LYS A 65 -9.33 -25.63 1.98
C LYS A 65 -9.04 -25.32 3.45
N GLU A 66 -7.88 -24.77 3.77
CA GLU A 66 -7.46 -24.46 5.13
C GLU A 66 -7.56 -22.96 5.45
N CYS A 67 -7.91 -22.11 4.47
CA CYS A 67 -8.04 -20.67 4.66
C CYS A 67 -9.51 -20.26 4.76
N GLY A 68 -9.96 -19.91 5.98
CA GLY A 68 -11.32 -19.44 6.23
C GLY A 68 -11.71 -18.21 5.40
N TYR A 69 -10.75 -17.34 5.07
CA TYR A 69 -10.99 -16.17 4.21
C TYR A 69 -11.16 -16.54 2.72
N CYS A 70 -10.40 -17.50 2.21
CA CYS A 70 -10.55 -17.97 0.83
C CYS A 70 -11.95 -18.58 0.64
N GLN A 71 -12.40 -19.39 1.59
CA GLN A 71 -13.73 -20.01 1.57
C GLN A 71 -14.87 -18.98 1.70
N TYR A 72 -14.66 -17.92 2.48
CA TYR A 72 -15.66 -16.85 2.62
C TYR A 72 -16.01 -16.20 1.28
N ARG A 73 -15.01 -15.99 0.42
CA ARG A 73 -15.21 -15.39 -0.91
C ARG A 73 -16.06 -16.29 -1.82
N GLU A 74 -15.91 -17.60 -1.74
CA GLU A 74 -16.68 -18.56 -2.55
C GLU A 74 -18.15 -18.62 -2.12
N ARG A 75 -18.43 -18.54 -0.82
CA ARG A 75 -19.80 -18.59 -0.27
C ARG A 75 -20.70 -17.42 -0.67
N LYS A 76 -20.14 -16.28 -1.09
CA LYS A 76 -20.91 -15.08 -1.49
C LYS A 76 -21.34 -15.05 -2.96
N PHE A 77 -20.81 -15.93 -3.81
CA PHE A 77 -21.22 -16.01 -5.21
C PHE A 77 -22.41 -16.96 -5.43
N ASP A 78 -22.90 -17.61 -4.37
CA ASP A 78 -24.17 -18.34 -4.39
C ASP A 78 -25.31 -17.35 -4.15
N ALA A 79 -25.81 -16.74 -5.23
CA ALA A 79 -26.89 -15.75 -5.23
C ALA A 79 -28.28 -16.37 -4.91
N THR A 80 -28.32 -17.41 -4.08
CA THR A 80 -29.54 -18.08 -3.59
C THR A 80 -29.76 -17.91 -2.08
N LEU A 81 -28.86 -17.22 -1.36
CA LEU A 81 -28.91 -17.07 0.10
C LEU A 81 -28.92 -15.61 0.59
N LEU A 82 -29.47 -14.69 -0.21
CA LEU A 82 -29.79 -13.32 0.22
C LEU A 82 -31.30 -13.03 0.17
N ASP A 83 -32.11 -14.02 0.50
CA ASP A 83 -33.52 -13.81 0.88
C ASP A 83 -33.61 -13.77 2.41
N TYR A 84 -33.31 -12.61 2.98
CA TYR A 84 -33.79 -12.16 4.29
C TYR A 84 -34.39 -10.76 4.14
#